data_AF-A0A7V2RJL0-F1
#
_entry.id   AF-A0A7V2RJL0-F1
#
_cell.length_a   1.000
_cell.length_b   1.000
_cell.length_c   1.000
_cell.angle_alpha   90.00
_cell.angle_beta   90.00
_cell.angle_gamma   90.00
#
_symmetry.space_group_name_H-M   'P 1'
#
loop_
_entity.id
_entity.type
_entity.pdbx_description
1 polymer ?
#
loop_
_entity_poly.entity_id
_entity_poly.type
_entity_poly.pdbx_seq_one_letter_code
_entity_poly.pdbx_strand_id
1 'polypeptide(L)'
;MTTLLEIPLRDAAPAVIKAMQEKYPEAVLRIEAENSLHAGSMDEGQFWAIIDLFDWNKKERADIIKPAIEALSKFSESDIHKFHDLLNEKLYALDGKKFATELGSNKYEKGNHFSVDDFLYSRCGVVANGKGFYETVLKEPNKIPKEFTFESLLYVPDKAWQLKTGRDDYGYFPEIWYETFSNSNGWPGITPIKERILNS
;
A
#
# COMPACT_ATOMS: atom_id res chain seq x y z
N MET A 1 -0.90 -14.13 37.42
CA MET A 1 -0.43 -13.30 36.29
C MET A 1 -0.64 -14.12 35.03
N THR A 2 -1.28 -13.54 34.01
CA THR A 2 -1.48 -14.22 32.73
C THR A 2 -0.33 -13.84 31.81
N THR A 3 0.41 -14.82 31.32
CA THR A 3 1.45 -14.60 30.29
C THR A 3 0.81 -14.77 28.93
N LEU A 4 0.82 -13.71 28.11
CA LEU A 4 0.37 -13.77 26.72
C LEU A 4 1.53 -14.27 25.85
N LEU A 5 1.29 -15.34 25.09
CA LEU A 5 2.25 -15.94 24.17
C LEU A 5 1.59 -16.01 22.79
N GLU A 6 2.09 -15.23 21.84
CA GLU A 6 1.62 -15.24 20.46
C GLU A 6 2.61 -16.02 19.60
N ILE A 7 2.13 -17.04 18.92
CA ILE A 7 2.88 -17.83 17.95
C ILE A 7 2.06 -17.96 16.67
N PRO A 8 2.63 -17.66 15.49
CA PRO A 8 1.95 -17.89 14.22
C PRO A 8 1.58 -19.36 14.08
N LEU A 9 0.37 -19.67 13.60
CA LEU A 9 -0.10 -21.05 13.48
C LEU A 9 0.81 -21.91 12.57
N ARG A 10 1.42 -21.31 11.54
CA ARG A 10 2.40 -21.98 10.66
C ARG A 10 3.66 -22.46 11.38
N ASP A 11 4.00 -21.83 12.50
CA ASP A 11 5.18 -22.11 13.30
C ASP A 11 4.86 -23.00 14.51
N ALA A 12 3.58 -23.39 14.68
CA ALA A 12 3.10 -24.29 15.74
C ALA A 12 3.41 -25.77 15.41
N ALA A 13 4.68 -26.05 15.10
CA ALA A 13 5.16 -27.41 14.84
C ALA A 13 5.04 -28.28 16.11
N PRO A 14 4.92 -29.62 15.98
CA PRO A 14 4.78 -30.52 17.13
C PRO A 14 5.87 -30.34 18.19
N ALA A 15 7.10 -30.03 17.78
CA ALA A 15 8.22 -29.79 18.70
C ALA A 15 8.02 -28.51 19.54
N VAL A 16 7.48 -27.44 18.93
CA VAL A 16 7.21 -26.17 19.61
C VAL A 16 6.08 -26.35 20.63
N ILE A 17 5.00 -27.03 20.22
CA ILE A 17 3.87 -27.34 21.11
C ILE A 17 4.35 -28.20 22.28
N LYS A 18 5.18 -29.21 22.04
CA LYS A 18 5.74 -30.05 23.09
C LYS A 18 6.58 -29.25 24.09
N ALA A 19 7.46 -28.37 23.59
CA ALA A 19 8.26 -27.50 24.45
C ALA A 19 7.38 -26.55 25.29
N MET A 20 6.25 -26.08 24.74
CA MET A 20 5.29 -25.25 25.48
C MET A 20 4.56 -26.04 26.56
N GLN A 21 4.17 -27.29 26.29
CA GLN A 21 3.56 -28.18 27.29
C GLN A 21 4.50 -28.46 28.46
N GLU A 22 5.79 -28.69 28.18
CA GLU A 22 6.82 -28.92 29.21
C GLU A 22 7.08 -27.66 30.04
N LYS A 23 7.11 -26.49 29.40
CA LYS A 23 7.40 -25.20 30.06
C LYS A 23 6.20 -24.63 30.82
N TYR A 24 4.97 -24.91 30.38
CA TYR A 24 3.73 -24.35 30.91
C TYR A 24 2.63 -25.42 31.04
N PRO A 25 2.76 -26.40 31.96
CA PRO A 25 1.88 -27.57 32.04
C PRO A 25 0.41 -27.25 32.35
N GLU A 26 0.15 -26.14 33.05
CA GLU A 26 -1.18 -25.71 33.46
C GLU A 26 -1.74 -24.57 32.57
N ALA A 27 -1.03 -24.21 31.49
CA ALA A 27 -1.48 -23.14 30.60
C ALA A 27 -2.59 -23.61 29.66
N VAL A 28 -3.53 -22.70 29.37
CA VAL A 28 -4.61 -22.94 28.40
C VAL A 28 -4.23 -22.28 27.07
N LEU A 29 -4.21 -23.07 26.00
CA LEU A 29 -4.03 -22.55 24.64
C LEU A 29 -5.32 -21.85 24.19
N ARG A 30 -5.23 -20.56 23.86
CA ARG A 30 -6.30 -19.82 23.18
C ARG A 30 -5.92 -19.63 21.73
N ILE A 31 -6.81 -20.04 20.83
CA ILE A 31 -6.64 -19.86 19.39
C ILE A 31 -7.66 -18.83 18.93
N GLU A 32 -7.18 -17.69 18.48
CA GLU A 32 -7.99 -16.71 17.76
C GLU A 32 -7.76 -16.93 16.26
N ALA A 33 -8.79 -17.43 15.57
CA ALA A 33 -8.75 -17.63 14.14
C ALA A 33 -9.50 -16.49 13.47
N GLU A 34 -8.78 -15.59 12.79
CA GLU A 34 -9.39 -14.70 11.81
C GLU A 34 -9.80 -15.53 10.60
N ASN A 35 -11.10 -15.81 10.49
CA ASN A 35 -11.68 -16.22 9.22
C ASN A 35 -11.74 -14.99 8.31
N SER A 36 -10.61 -14.58 7.73
CA SER A 36 -10.66 -13.71 6.56
C SER A 36 -11.33 -14.50 5.43
N LEU A 37 -12.20 -13.86 4.66
CA LEU A 37 -12.86 -14.48 3.50
C LEU A 37 -11.86 -14.96 2.42
N HIS A 38 -10.57 -14.68 2.62
CA HIS A 38 -9.46 -14.97 1.73
C HIS A 38 -8.42 -15.81 2.47
N ALA A 39 -8.47 -17.12 2.26
CA ALA A 39 -7.56 -18.10 2.88
C ALA A 39 -6.09 -18.00 2.40
N GLY A 40 -5.73 -16.96 1.64
CA GLY A 40 -4.39 -16.66 1.16
C GLY A 40 -4.00 -15.22 1.51
N SER A 41 -2.70 -15.01 1.76
CA SER A 41 -2.14 -13.68 1.99
C SER A 41 -2.37 -12.80 0.75
N MET A 42 -2.74 -11.54 0.95
CA MET A 42 -2.94 -10.52 -0.09
C MET A 42 -1.87 -10.61 -1.19
N ASP A 43 -2.30 -10.99 -2.39
CA ASP A 43 -1.47 -11.04 -3.58
C ASP A 43 -1.76 -9.89 -4.56
N GLU A 44 -0.97 -9.81 -5.63
CA GLU A 44 -1.14 -8.77 -6.65
C GLU A 44 -2.50 -8.87 -7.37
N GLY A 45 -3.05 -10.07 -7.56
CA GLY A 45 -4.37 -10.25 -8.17
C GLY A 45 -5.47 -9.66 -7.30
N GLN A 46 -5.44 -9.92 -6.00
CA GLN A 46 -6.36 -9.34 -5.02
C GLN A 46 -6.19 -7.83 -4.89
N PHE A 47 -4.95 -7.32 -4.91
CA PHE A 47 -4.69 -5.89 -4.93
C PHE A 47 -5.42 -5.20 -6.09
N TRP A 48 -5.24 -5.70 -7.32
CA TRP A 48 -5.92 -5.11 -8.48
C TRP A 48 -7.43 -5.29 -8.43
N ALA A 49 -7.93 -6.44 -7.94
CA ALA A 49 -9.37 -6.64 -7.75
C ALA A 49 -9.99 -5.63 -6.77
N ILE A 50 -9.25 -5.19 -5.73
CA ILE A 50 -9.70 -4.12 -4.83
C ILE A 50 -9.70 -2.76 -5.54
N ILE A 51 -8.68 -2.45 -6.34
CA ILE A 51 -8.62 -1.20 -7.13
C ILE A 51 -9.77 -1.14 -8.15
N ASP A 52 -10.12 -2.26 -8.78
CA ASP A 52 -11.20 -2.36 -9.76
C ASP A 52 -12.59 -2.09 -9.16
N LEU A 53 -12.72 -2.04 -7.83
CA LEU A 53 -13.97 -1.67 -7.15
C LEU A 53 -14.21 -0.15 -7.10
N PHE A 54 -13.28 0.67 -7.59
CA PHE A 54 -13.46 2.13 -7.61
C PHE A 54 -14.68 2.52 -8.48
N ASP A 55 -15.66 3.18 -7.87
CA ASP A 55 -16.90 3.57 -8.58
C ASP A 55 -16.74 4.95 -9.22
N TRP A 56 -16.17 4.97 -10.43
CA TRP A 56 -15.97 6.17 -11.22
C TRP A 56 -17.27 6.88 -11.67
N ASN A 57 -18.45 6.32 -11.38
CA ASN A 57 -19.73 7.03 -11.58
C ASN A 57 -20.02 8.03 -10.46
N LYS A 58 -19.28 7.98 -9.35
CA LYS A 58 -19.39 8.95 -8.25
C LYS A 58 -18.63 10.24 -8.59
N LYS A 59 -19.12 11.35 -8.03
CA LYS A 59 -18.50 12.68 -8.20
C LYS A 59 -17.41 12.94 -7.17
N GLU A 60 -17.67 12.58 -5.92
CA GLU A 60 -16.75 12.83 -4.82
C GLU A 60 -15.70 11.71 -4.75
N ARG A 61 -14.42 12.09 -4.63
CA ARG A 61 -13.32 11.12 -4.60
C ARG A 61 -13.42 10.14 -3.43
N ALA A 62 -13.95 10.58 -2.29
CA ALA A 62 -14.21 9.73 -1.14
C ALA A 62 -15.26 8.64 -1.45
N ASP A 63 -16.28 8.96 -2.25
CA ASP A 63 -17.30 8.01 -2.66
C ASP A 63 -16.79 7.04 -3.74
N ILE A 64 -15.85 7.46 -4.59
CA ILE A 64 -15.21 6.60 -5.60
C ILE A 64 -14.48 5.43 -4.93
N ILE A 65 -13.70 5.69 -3.87
CA ILE A 65 -12.89 4.66 -3.20
C ILE A 65 -13.64 3.85 -2.15
N LYS A 66 -14.84 4.30 -1.75
CA LYS A 66 -15.62 3.68 -0.67
C LYS A 66 -15.85 2.17 -0.85
N PRO A 67 -16.23 1.65 -2.04
CA PRO A 67 -16.43 0.22 -2.22
C PRO A 67 -15.14 -0.59 -2.00
N ALA A 68 -13.99 -0.05 -2.39
CA ALA A 68 -12.69 -0.69 -2.16
C ALA A 68 -12.33 -0.72 -0.66
N ILE A 69 -12.60 0.36 0.07
CA ILE A 69 -12.40 0.41 1.54
C ILE A 69 -13.26 -0.66 2.23
N GLU A 70 -14.55 -0.73 1.89
CA GLU A 70 -15.49 -1.71 2.47
C GLU A 70 -15.15 -3.17 2.12
N ALA A 71 -14.55 -3.40 0.95
CA ALA A 71 -14.07 -4.73 0.57
C ALA A 71 -12.78 -5.08 1.30
N LEU A 72 -11.79 -4.17 1.30
CA LEU A 72 -10.49 -4.38 1.93
C LEU A 72 -10.60 -4.54 3.46
N SER A 73 -11.55 -3.87 4.11
CA SER A 73 -11.76 -3.99 5.57
C SER A 73 -12.21 -5.39 6.02
N LYS A 74 -12.65 -6.25 5.08
CA LYS A 74 -13.04 -7.65 5.34
C LYS A 74 -11.85 -8.61 5.32
N PHE A 75 -10.68 -8.15 4.89
CA PHE A 75 -9.44 -8.91 4.93
C PHE A 75 -8.82 -8.90 6.33
N SER A 76 -7.79 -9.72 6.57
CA SER A 76 -7.03 -9.68 7.84
C SER A 76 -6.25 -8.35 7.97
N GLU A 77 -5.82 -7.98 9.18
CA GLU A 77 -4.98 -6.77 9.34
C GLU A 77 -3.66 -6.90 8.56
N SER A 78 -3.08 -8.12 8.55
CA SER A 78 -1.86 -8.43 7.80
C SER A 78 -2.06 -8.24 6.29
N ASP A 79 -3.24 -8.56 5.76
CA ASP A 79 -3.54 -8.38 4.35
C ASP A 79 -3.73 -6.91 3.98
N ILE A 80 -4.28 -6.09 4.88
CA ILE A 80 -4.36 -4.64 4.69
C ILE A 80 -2.95 -4.02 4.67
N HIS A 81 -2.07 -4.45 5.56
CA HIS A 81 -0.65 -4.07 5.53
C HIS A 81 0.01 -4.47 4.21
N LYS A 82 -0.26 -5.70 3.75
CA LYS A 82 0.32 -6.19 2.49
C LYS A 82 -0.25 -5.48 1.26
N PHE A 83 -1.52 -5.07 1.27
CA PHE A 83 -2.09 -4.18 0.27
C PHE A 83 -1.35 -2.83 0.25
N HIS A 84 -1.05 -2.28 1.43
CA HIS A 84 -0.28 -1.04 1.57
C HIS A 84 1.14 -1.19 0.99
N ASP A 85 1.82 -2.32 1.22
CA ASP A 85 3.12 -2.61 0.60
C ASP A 85 3.03 -2.64 -0.93
N LEU A 86 2.04 -3.37 -1.48
CA LEU A 86 1.84 -3.48 -2.92
C LEU A 86 1.55 -2.12 -3.55
N LEU A 87 0.74 -1.29 -2.89
CA LEU A 87 0.49 0.09 -3.31
C LEU A 87 1.80 0.89 -3.40
N ASN A 88 2.64 0.80 -2.36
CA ASN A 88 3.94 1.48 -2.33
C ASN A 88 4.87 1.01 -3.45
N GLU A 89 4.95 -0.30 -3.66
CA GLU A 89 5.71 -0.90 -4.77
C GLU A 89 5.26 -0.34 -6.13
N LYS A 90 3.93 -0.25 -6.36
CA LYS A 90 3.41 0.24 -7.64
C LYS A 90 3.73 1.72 -7.85
N LEU A 91 3.55 2.54 -6.82
CA LEU A 91 3.85 3.97 -6.88
C LEU A 91 5.35 4.23 -7.02
N TYR A 92 6.19 3.45 -6.33
CA TYR A 92 7.66 3.51 -6.43
C TYR A 92 8.15 3.18 -7.84
N ALA A 93 7.56 2.18 -8.50
CA ALA A 93 7.92 1.83 -9.88
C ALA A 93 7.60 2.96 -10.89
N LEU A 94 6.64 3.84 -10.56
CA LEU A 94 6.32 5.04 -11.32
C LEU A 94 7.10 6.29 -10.87
N ASP A 95 7.87 6.21 -9.78
CA ASP A 95 8.71 7.31 -9.31
C ASP A 95 9.96 7.42 -10.20
N GLY A 96 9.95 8.35 -11.15
CA GLY A 96 11.12 8.54 -11.99
C GLY A 96 11.01 9.70 -12.96
N LYS A 97 12.17 10.26 -13.32
CA LYS A 97 12.30 11.43 -14.20
C LYS A 97 11.60 11.23 -15.56
N LYS A 98 11.63 10.01 -16.10
CA LYS A 98 10.99 9.67 -17.38
C LYS A 98 9.46 9.86 -17.36
N PHE A 99 8.81 9.73 -16.21
CA PHE A 99 7.38 9.99 -16.05
C PHE A 99 7.13 11.46 -15.71
N ALA A 100 7.95 12.02 -14.80
CA ALA A 100 7.80 13.40 -14.35
C ALA A 100 7.98 14.42 -15.49
N THR A 101 8.85 14.14 -16.46
CA THR A 101 9.05 14.97 -17.67
C THR A 101 7.90 14.87 -18.68
N GLU A 102 6.97 13.94 -18.47
CA GLU A 102 5.79 13.73 -19.30
C GLU A 102 4.52 14.31 -18.68
N LEU A 103 4.57 14.94 -17.50
CA LEU A 103 3.41 15.67 -16.97
C LEU A 103 3.10 16.93 -17.80
N GLY A 104 1.94 17.52 -17.55
CA GLY A 104 1.53 18.79 -18.16
C GLY A 104 2.09 19.98 -17.38
N SER A 105 1.23 20.72 -16.68
CA SER A 105 1.61 21.90 -15.91
C SER A 105 2.71 21.66 -14.87
N ASN A 106 2.72 20.48 -14.24
CA ASN A 106 3.74 20.06 -13.26
C ASN A 106 4.90 19.25 -13.88
N LYS A 107 5.25 19.50 -15.14
CA LYS A 107 6.36 18.82 -15.81
C LYS A 107 7.69 19.09 -15.09
N TYR A 108 8.46 18.02 -14.88
CA TYR A 108 9.83 18.14 -14.40
C TYR A 108 10.74 18.77 -15.46
N GLU A 109 11.09 20.04 -15.29
CA GLU A 109 11.95 20.79 -16.18
C GLU A 109 12.94 21.67 -15.40
N LYS A 110 14.15 21.86 -15.94
CA LYS A 110 15.18 22.66 -15.28
C LYS A 110 14.75 24.12 -15.20
N GLY A 111 14.76 24.68 -14.00
CA GLY A 111 14.45 26.08 -13.76
C GLY A 111 12.96 26.37 -13.51
N ASN A 112 12.10 25.36 -13.62
CA ASN A 112 10.69 25.45 -13.27
C ASN A 112 10.43 24.80 -11.91
N HIS A 113 9.38 25.28 -11.23
CA HIS A 113 8.90 24.62 -10.03
C HIS A 113 8.35 23.23 -10.36
N PHE A 114 8.65 22.26 -9.51
CA PHE A 114 8.14 20.90 -9.60
C PHE A 114 7.55 20.50 -8.26
N SER A 115 6.24 20.29 -8.24
CA SER A 115 5.48 19.84 -7.08
C SER A 115 5.62 18.32 -6.95
N VAL A 116 6.30 17.91 -5.87
CA VAL A 116 6.53 16.49 -5.57
C VAL A 116 5.23 15.75 -5.21
N ASP A 117 4.29 16.46 -4.59
CA ASP A 117 2.99 15.95 -4.19
C ASP A 117 2.09 15.75 -5.42
N ASP A 118 2.03 16.72 -6.32
CA ASP A 118 1.23 16.59 -7.55
C ASP A 118 1.75 15.44 -8.43
N PHE A 119 3.07 15.20 -8.45
CA PHE A 119 3.61 14.03 -9.13
C PHE A 119 3.24 12.71 -8.44
N LEU A 120 3.31 12.64 -7.11
CA LEU A 120 2.79 11.49 -6.36
C LEU A 120 1.31 11.24 -6.67
N TYR A 121 0.48 12.27 -6.64
CA TYR A 121 -0.96 12.13 -6.89
C TYR A 121 -1.27 11.79 -8.35
N SER A 122 -0.43 12.21 -9.31
CA SER A 122 -0.51 11.76 -10.69
C SER A 122 -0.21 10.26 -10.82
N ARG A 123 0.81 9.75 -10.09
CA ARG A 123 1.10 8.31 -10.02
C ARG A 123 -0.04 7.53 -9.37
N CYS A 124 -0.68 8.09 -8.34
CA CYS A 124 -1.90 7.52 -7.77
C CYS A 124 -3.02 7.45 -8.82
N GLY A 125 -3.17 8.48 -9.65
CA GLY A 125 -4.10 8.47 -10.77
C GLY A 125 -3.85 7.33 -11.77
N VAL A 126 -2.58 7.01 -12.05
CA VAL A 126 -2.22 5.87 -12.90
C VAL A 126 -2.64 4.54 -12.28
N VAL A 127 -2.30 4.30 -11.01
CA VAL A 127 -2.65 3.05 -10.31
C VAL A 127 -4.17 2.91 -10.16
N ALA A 128 -4.88 3.99 -9.83
CA ALA A 128 -6.33 4.01 -9.67
C ALA A 128 -7.10 3.67 -10.95
N ASN A 129 -6.51 3.88 -12.14
CA ASN A 129 -7.09 3.50 -13.43
C ASN A 129 -6.90 1.99 -13.76
N GLY A 130 -6.40 1.21 -12.79
CA GLY A 130 -6.32 -0.23 -12.88
C GLY A 130 -5.07 -0.77 -13.58
N LYS A 131 -4.92 -2.09 -13.50
CA LYS A 131 -3.70 -2.82 -13.90
C LYS A 131 -3.27 -2.54 -15.34
N GLY A 132 -4.22 -2.60 -16.28
CA GLY A 132 -3.90 -2.44 -17.70
C GLY A 132 -3.34 -1.07 -18.04
N PHE A 133 -3.89 -0.01 -17.42
CA PHE A 133 -3.40 1.34 -17.62
C PHE A 133 -2.04 1.54 -16.94
N TYR A 134 -1.87 1.04 -15.71
CA TYR A 134 -0.61 1.03 -15.00
C TYR A 134 0.54 0.41 -15.82
N GLU A 135 0.32 -0.79 -16.36
CA GLU A 135 1.30 -1.49 -17.19
C GLU A 135 1.60 -0.76 -18.50
N THR A 136 0.60 -0.10 -19.08
CA THR A 136 0.75 0.73 -20.28
C THR A 136 1.68 1.91 -19.99
N VAL A 137 1.42 2.66 -18.91
CA VAL A 137 2.25 3.81 -18.54
C VAL A 137 3.68 3.38 -18.21
N LEU A 138 3.89 2.26 -17.51
CA LEU A 138 5.24 1.75 -17.22
C LEU A 138 6.09 1.55 -18.49
N LYS A 139 5.46 1.07 -19.57
CA LYS A 139 6.10 0.83 -20.87
C LYS A 139 6.19 2.11 -21.70
N GLU A 140 5.18 2.97 -21.62
CA GLU A 140 5.03 4.20 -22.40
C GLU A 140 4.84 5.41 -21.46
N PRO A 141 5.93 6.01 -20.93
CA PRO A 141 5.84 7.09 -19.95
C PRO A 141 5.01 8.30 -20.39
N ASN A 142 4.96 8.57 -21.69
CA ASN A 142 4.18 9.68 -22.27
C ASN A 142 2.65 9.50 -22.12
N LYS A 143 2.18 8.29 -21.81
CA LYS A 143 0.77 7.97 -21.54
C LYS A 143 0.31 8.38 -20.14
N ILE A 144 1.22 8.79 -19.26
CA ILE A 144 0.83 9.33 -17.96
C ILE A 144 -0.16 10.49 -18.15
N PRO A 145 -1.26 10.57 -17.38
CA PRO A 145 -2.19 11.68 -17.47
C PRO A 145 -1.48 13.01 -17.19
N LYS A 146 -1.70 14.01 -18.04
CA LYS A 146 -0.98 15.28 -17.98
C LYS A 146 -1.38 16.15 -16.78
N GLU A 147 -2.66 16.13 -16.42
CA GLU A 147 -3.26 17.02 -15.39
C GLU A 147 -4.13 16.27 -14.37
N PHE A 148 -4.24 14.94 -14.48
CA PHE A 148 -5.12 14.17 -13.60
C PHE A 148 -4.36 13.62 -12.39
N THR A 149 -4.88 13.93 -11.20
CA THR A 149 -4.37 13.47 -9.91
C THR A 149 -5.43 12.68 -9.15
N PHE A 150 -5.01 11.75 -8.27
CA PHE A 150 -5.91 10.95 -7.44
C PHE A 150 -5.31 10.61 -6.06
N GLU A 151 -5.08 11.64 -5.24
CA GLU A 151 -4.57 11.52 -3.86
C GLU A 151 -5.36 10.51 -3.01
N SER A 152 -6.68 10.43 -3.20
CA SER A 152 -7.57 9.62 -2.36
C SER A 152 -7.21 8.12 -2.30
N LEU A 153 -6.46 7.61 -3.28
CA LEU A 153 -5.92 6.25 -3.24
C LEU A 153 -5.04 6.00 -2.00
N LEU A 154 -4.28 7.00 -1.55
CA LEU A 154 -3.37 6.86 -0.41
C LEU A 154 -4.10 6.58 0.91
N TYR A 155 -5.37 6.96 1.01
CA TYR A 155 -6.16 6.74 2.22
C TYR A 155 -6.81 5.35 2.29
N VAL A 156 -6.80 4.57 1.21
CA VAL A 156 -7.49 3.26 1.16
C VAL A 156 -7.02 2.29 2.25
N PRO A 157 -5.71 2.07 2.48
CA PRO A 157 -5.25 1.12 3.50
C PRO A 157 -5.63 1.55 4.92
N ASP A 158 -5.36 2.82 5.27
CA ASP A 158 -5.70 3.41 6.57
C ASP A 158 -7.21 3.32 6.84
N LYS A 159 -8.04 3.77 5.89
CA LYS A 159 -9.50 3.75 6.06
C LYS A 159 -10.07 2.34 6.15
N ALA A 160 -9.51 1.38 5.41
CA ALA A 160 -9.93 -0.02 5.51
C ALA A 160 -9.56 -0.61 6.88
N TRP A 161 -8.37 -0.30 7.40
CA TRP A 161 -7.93 -0.74 8.71
C TRP A 161 -8.74 -0.10 9.84
N GLN A 162 -9.00 1.21 9.76
CA GLN A 162 -9.86 1.93 10.69
C GLN A 162 -11.27 1.34 10.72
N LEU A 163 -11.84 1.05 9.54
CA LEU A 163 -13.16 0.42 9.43
C LEU A 163 -13.19 -1.00 10.04
N LYS A 164 -12.10 -1.76 9.88
CA LYS A 164 -11.97 -3.12 10.42
C LYS A 164 -11.84 -3.13 11.95
N THR A 165 -10.97 -2.29 12.48
CA THR A 165 -10.56 -2.35 13.89
C THR A 165 -11.35 -1.40 14.79
N GLY A 166 -12.00 -0.38 14.21
CA GLY A 166 -12.63 0.71 14.94
C GLY A 166 -11.65 1.70 15.57
N ARG A 167 -10.35 1.60 15.26
CA ARG A 167 -9.29 2.47 15.78
C ARG A 167 -8.84 3.51 14.76
N ASP A 168 -8.19 4.57 15.20
CA ASP A 168 -7.69 5.69 14.38
C ASP A 168 -6.16 5.85 14.42
N ASP A 169 -5.43 4.88 14.98
CA ASP A 169 -3.98 4.88 15.17
C ASP A 169 -3.25 3.97 14.16
N TYR A 170 -3.65 3.99 12.89
CA TYR A 170 -3.01 3.19 11.85
C TYR A 170 -1.54 3.57 11.67
N GLY A 171 -0.64 2.81 12.31
CA GLY A 171 0.80 3.09 12.36
C GLY A 171 1.65 2.19 11.46
N TYR A 172 1.06 1.46 10.51
CA TYR A 172 1.81 0.58 9.63
C TYR A 172 2.70 1.38 8.68
N PHE A 173 3.97 0.99 8.60
CA PHE A 173 4.97 1.70 7.82
C PHE A 173 5.62 0.77 6.78
N PRO A 174 5.31 0.93 5.48
CA PRO A 174 5.88 0.13 4.42
C PRO A 174 7.41 0.29 4.31
N GLU A 175 8.09 -0.79 3.91
CA GLU A 175 9.54 -0.77 3.73
C GLU A 175 9.95 0.14 2.55
N ILE A 176 9.21 0.01 1.44
CA ILE A 176 9.34 0.82 0.22
C ILE A 176 8.49 2.08 0.39
N TRP A 177 9.04 3.23 0.07
CA TRP A 177 8.35 4.52 0.21
C TRP A 177 7.81 4.98 -1.14
N TYR A 178 6.52 5.31 -1.21
CA TYR A 178 5.92 5.88 -2.42
C TYR A 178 6.35 7.32 -2.71
N GLU A 179 6.94 8.01 -1.73
CA GLU A 179 7.29 9.43 -1.82
C GLU A 179 8.17 9.74 -3.03
N THR A 180 7.99 10.91 -3.64
CA THR A 180 8.76 11.31 -4.82
C THR A 180 10.25 11.41 -4.48
N PHE A 181 11.11 10.96 -5.39
CA PHE A 181 12.57 10.80 -5.18
C PHE A 181 12.95 9.66 -4.23
N SER A 182 12.08 8.67 -4.00
CA SER A 182 12.45 7.45 -3.28
C SER A 182 13.16 6.45 -4.18
N ASN A 183 12.86 6.44 -5.48
CA ASN A 183 13.41 5.49 -6.44
C ASN A 183 14.74 5.98 -7.03
N SER A 184 15.85 5.48 -6.48
CA SER A 184 17.21 5.81 -6.93
C SER A 184 17.45 5.48 -8.40
N ASN A 185 16.85 4.40 -8.93
CA ASN A 185 16.95 4.04 -10.34
C ASN A 185 16.12 4.98 -11.23
N GLY A 186 14.99 5.46 -10.73
CA GLY A 186 14.13 6.44 -11.41
C GLY A 186 14.72 7.86 -11.42
N TRP A 187 15.61 8.15 -10.47
CA TRP A 187 16.24 9.44 -10.27
C TRP A 187 17.78 9.36 -10.10
N PRO A 188 18.52 8.99 -11.15
CA PRO A 188 19.98 8.87 -11.07
C PRO A 188 20.63 10.18 -10.59
N GLY A 189 21.45 10.07 -9.55
CA GLY A 189 22.17 11.22 -8.96
C GLY A 189 21.36 12.01 -7.93
N ILE A 190 20.15 11.59 -7.57
CA ILE A 190 19.37 12.15 -6.45
C ILE A 190 19.41 11.16 -5.29
N THR A 191 19.80 11.62 -4.10
CA THR A 191 19.75 10.82 -2.88
C THR A 191 18.30 10.50 -2.49
N PRO A 192 17.95 9.23 -2.24
CA PRO A 192 16.59 8.84 -1.86
C PRO A 192 16.04 9.62 -0.67
N ILE A 193 14.75 9.97 -0.71
CA ILE A 193 14.12 10.79 0.35
C ILE A 193 14.22 10.15 1.75
N LYS A 194 14.10 8.83 1.84
CA LYS A 194 14.25 8.07 3.09
C LYS A 194 15.63 8.30 3.72
N GLU A 195 16.69 8.30 2.92
CA GLU A 195 18.05 8.57 3.38
C GLU A 195 18.23 10.03 3.78
N ARG A 196 17.53 10.97 3.11
CA ARG A 196 17.59 12.40 3.46
C ARG A 196 16.96 12.70 4.81
N ILE A 197 15.89 11.99 5.17
CA ILE A 197 15.16 12.17 6.44
C ILE A 197 15.86 11.43 7.58
N LEU A 198 16.42 10.25 7.33
CA LEU A 198 17.12 9.48 8.37
C LEU A 198 18.51 10.05 8.70
N ASN A 199 19.11 10.81 7.79
CA ASN A 199 20.43 11.45 7.99
C ASN A 199 20.35 12.95 8.30
N SER A 200 19.15 13.51 8.52
CA SER A 200 18.91 14.91 8.92
C SER A 200 18.71 15.03 10.42
#